data_AF-A0A2E6Y4W1-F1
#
_entry.id   AF-A0A2E6Y4W1-F1
#
_cell.length_a   1.000
_cell.length_b   1.000
_cell.length_c   1.000
_cell.angle_alpha   90.00
_cell.angle_beta   90.00
_cell.angle_gamma   90.00
#
_symmetry.space_group_name_H-M   'P 1'
#
loop_
_entity.id
_entity.type
_entity.pdbx_description
1 polymer ?
#
loop_
_entity_poly.entity_id
_entity_poly.type
_entity_poly.pdbx_seq_one_letter_code
_entity_poly.pdbx_strand_id
1 'polypeptide(L)'
;MARMIHTITVEGEMLRDAIDDLVRAHAALARRHGSAFRDLERRIEAIAECGTALLELHKVGGRLVAAPSGELTAVLVEARRLGVLS
;
A
#
# COMPACT_ATOMS: atom_id res chain seq x y z
N MET A 1 31.20 -8.39 -0.22
CA MET A 1 29.84 -8.86 0.11
C MET A 1 28.99 -7.67 0.59
N ALA A 2 28.44 -6.84 -0.31
CA ALA A 2 27.75 -5.59 0.05
C ALA A 2 26.46 -5.32 -0.79
N ARG A 3 25.86 -6.36 -1.38
CA ARG A 3 24.70 -6.22 -2.27
C ARG A 3 23.35 -6.41 -1.58
N MET A 4 23.32 -6.85 -0.33
CA MET A 4 22.08 -7.19 0.39
C MET A 4 21.45 -5.98 1.11
N ILE A 5 22.28 -5.05 1.61
CA ILE A 5 21.80 -3.88 2.39
C ILE A 5 21.03 -2.91 1.50
N HIS A 6 21.53 -2.62 0.30
CA HIS A 6 20.92 -1.66 -0.62
C HIS A 6 19.52 -2.09 -1.12
N THR A 7 19.31 -3.38 -1.39
CA THR A 7 18.01 -3.89 -1.86
C THR A 7 16.95 -3.81 -0.78
N ILE A 8 17.31 -4.15 0.47
CA ILE A 8 16.38 -4.08 1.61
C ILE A 8 16.00 -2.63 1.92
N THR A 9 16.93 -1.68 1.78
CA THR A 9 16.65 -0.24 2.01
C THR A 9 15.67 0.32 0.96
N VAL A 10 15.86 0.03 -0.33
CA VAL A 10 14.97 0.51 -1.39
C VAL A 10 13.55 -0.09 -1.25
N GLU A 11 13.44 -1.37 -0.89
CA GLU A 11 12.15 -2.02 -0.64
C GLU A 11 11.44 -1.42 0.60
N GLY A 12 12.19 -1.03 1.63
CA GLY A 12 11.67 -0.35 2.81
C GLY A 12 11.15 1.06 2.54
N GLU A 13 11.78 1.80 1.61
CA GLU A 13 11.31 3.11 1.15
C GLU A 13 9.98 2.97 0.40
N MET A 14 9.87 2.00 -0.52
CA MET A 14 8.63 1.75 -1.25
C MET A 14 7.45 1.36 -0.35
N LEU A 15 7.70 0.58 0.71
CA LEU A 15 6.66 0.27 1.69
C LEU A 15 6.23 1.50 2.49
N ARG A 16 7.20 2.30 2.94
CA ARG A 16 6.91 3.54 3.66
C ARG A 16 6.07 4.47 2.81
N ASP A 17 6.43 4.65 1.54
CA ASP A 17 5.67 5.47 0.60
C ASP A 17 4.25 4.95 0.40
N ALA A 18 4.06 3.62 0.30
CA ALA A 18 2.75 3.01 0.18
C ALA A 18 1.88 3.22 1.43
N ILE A 19 2.48 3.16 2.63
CA ILE A 19 1.79 3.45 3.89
C ILE A 19 1.42 4.94 3.99
N ASP A 20 2.33 5.83 3.62
CA ASP A 20 2.07 7.27 3.61
C ASP A 20 0.94 7.63 2.63
N ASP A 21 0.92 7.00 1.45
CA ASP A 21 -0.16 7.14 0.48
C ASP A 21 -1.49 6.59 1.03
N LEU A 22 -1.48 5.48 1.77
CA LEU A 22 -2.67 4.92 2.41
C LEU A 22 -3.26 5.91 3.43
N VAL A 23 -2.41 6.50 4.27
CA VAL A 23 -2.82 7.51 5.26
C VAL A 23 -3.38 8.75 4.58
N ARG A 24 -2.73 9.23 3.51
CA ARG A 24 -3.22 10.36 2.71
C ARG A 24 -4.57 10.07 2.06
N ALA A 25 -4.74 8.87 1.51
CA ALA A 25 -5.99 8.44 0.91
C ALA A 25 -7.13 8.45 1.94
N HIS A 26 -6.90 7.88 3.12
CA HIS A 26 -7.88 7.86 4.20
C HIS A 26 -8.27 9.29 4.63
N ALA A 27 -7.29 10.17 4.85
CA ALA A 27 -7.56 11.56 5.20
C ALA A 27 -8.33 12.34 4.11
N ALA A 28 -8.05 12.05 2.83
CA ALA A 28 -8.73 12.69 1.71
C ALA A 28 -10.17 12.19 1.52
N LEU A 29 -10.47 10.95 1.92
CA LEU A 29 -11.81 10.36 1.82
C LEU A 29 -12.82 11.00 2.78
N ALA A 30 -12.38 11.51 3.93
CA ALA A 30 -13.23 12.20 4.90
C ALA A 30 -14.03 13.38 4.32
N ARG A 31 -13.59 13.94 3.17
CA ARG A 31 -14.24 15.06 2.48
C ARG A 31 -14.98 14.65 1.20
N ARG A 32 -15.06 13.36 0.90
CA ARG A 32 -15.66 12.84 -0.35
C ARG A 32 -16.89 12.01 -0.05
N HIS A 33 -17.88 12.10 -0.94
CA HIS A 33 -19.16 11.43 -0.79
C HIS A 33 -19.47 10.58 -2.02
N GLY A 34 -19.95 9.35 -1.80
CA GLY A 34 -20.29 8.41 -2.85
C GLY A 34 -20.14 6.97 -2.35
N SER A 35 -20.76 6.01 -3.05
CA SER A 35 -20.59 4.58 -2.75
C SER A 35 -19.14 4.15 -2.95
N ALA A 36 -18.53 4.52 -4.09
CA ALA A 36 -17.14 4.16 -4.40
C ALA A 36 -16.12 4.66 -3.36
N PHE A 37 -16.30 5.89 -2.83
CA PHE A 37 -15.42 6.43 -1.79
C PHE A 37 -15.61 5.71 -0.45
N ARG A 38 -16.85 5.38 -0.08
CA ARG A 38 -17.14 4.57 1.12
C ARG A 38 -16.63 3.14 1.01
N ASP A 39 -16.67 2.56 -0.19
CA ASP A 39 -16.12 1.23 -0.44
C ASP A 39 -14.60 1.23 -0.31
N LEU A 40 -13.93 2.27 -0.82
CA LEU A 40 -12.49 2.46 -0.66
C LEU A 40 -12.10 2.69 0.81
N GLU A 41 -12.85 3.53 1.54
CA GLU A 41 -12.65 3.78 2.96
C GLU A 41 -12.74 2.50 3.79
N ARG A 42 -13.79 1.70 3.60
CA ARG A 42 -13.96 0.42 4.29
C ARG A 42 -12.82 -0.57 4.02
N ARG A 43 -12.27 -0.58 2.80
CA ARG A 43 -11.11 -1.43 2.47
C ARG A 43 -9.84 -0.95 3.16
N ILE A 44 -9.64 0.37 3.25
CA ILE A 44 -8.50 0.94 4.00
C ILE A 44 -8.62 0.60 5.50
N GLU A 45 -9.81 0.76 6.07
CA GLU A 45 -10.09 0.40 7.48
C GLU A 45 -9.86 -1.10 7.72
N ALA A 46 -10.34 -1.97 6.81
CA ALA A 46 -10.11 -3.40 6.91
C ALA A 46 -8.61 -3.76 6.91
N ILE A 47 -7.79 -3.06 6.11
CA ILE A 47 -6.33 -3.23 6.10
C ILE A 47 -5.72 -2.83 7.46
N ALA A 48 -6.19 -1.72 8.03
CA ALA A 48 -5.70 -1.19 9.31
C ALA A 48 -6.12 -2.07 10.51
N GLU A 49 -7.36 -2.57 10.52
CA GLU A 49 -7.92 -3.35 11.63
C GLU A 49 -7.46 -4.81 11.62
N CYS A 50 -7.43 -5.45 10.44
CA CYS A 50 -7.10 -6.88 10.35
C CYS A 50 -5.61 -7.17 10.51
N GLY A 51 -4.76 -6.13 10.58
CA GLY A 51 -3.31 -6.28 10.58
C GLY A 51 -2.82 -7.09 9.37
N THR A 52 -3.58 -7.04 8.26
CA THR A 52 -3.23 -7.76 7.03
C THR A 52 -1.79 -7.46 6.69
N ALA A 53 -1.07 -8.49 6.24
CA ALA A 53 0.32 -8.33 5.86
C ALA A 53 0.40 -7.25 4.78
N LEU A 54 0.89 -6.06 5.17
CA LEU A 54 1.15 -4.95 4.25
C LEU A 54 2.27 -5.30 3.27
N LEU A 55 2.97 -6.40 3.54
CA LEU A 55 4.06 -6.95 2.78
C LEU A 55 3.76 -8.37 2.34
N GLU A 56 4.12 -8.66 1.10
CA GLU A 56 4.25 -10.01 0.57
C GLU A 56 5.73 -10.29 0.26
N LEU A 57 6.15 -11.53 0.51
CA LEU A 57 7.50 -12.00 0.18
C LEU A 57 7.45 -12.81 -1.10
N HIS A 58 8.20 -12.37 -2.11
CA HIS A 58 8.31 -13.04 -3.39
C HIS A 58 9.70 -13.65 -3.57
N LYS A 59 9.77 -14.84 -4.17
CA LYS A 59 11.03 -15.45 -4.57
C LYS A 59 11.32 -15.16 -6.04
N VAL A 60 12.27 -14.27 -6.31
CA VAL A 60 12.66 -13.87 -7.67
C VAL A 60 14.13 -14.22 -7.90
N GLY A 61 14.41 -15.10 -8.86
CA GLY A 61 15.78 -15.47 -9.24
C GLY A 61 16.65 -15.99 -8.08
N GLY A 62 16.03 -16.68 -7.10
CA GLY A 62 16.73 -17.19 -5.92
C GLY A 62 16.87 -16.21 -4.75
N ARG A 63 16.30 -15.00 -4.84
CA ARG A 63 16.26 -14.01 -3.75
C ARG A 63 14.85 -13.85 -3.20
N LEU A 64 14.74 -13.53 -1.92
CA LEU A 64 13.49 -13.05 -1.31
C LEU A 64 13.42 -11.53 -1.49
N VAL A 65 12.27 -11.05 -1.95
CA VAL A 65 11.95 -9.64 -2.21
C VAL A 65 10.71 -9.32 -1.39
N ALA A 66 10.74 -8.27 -0.58
CA ALA A 66 9.57 -7.76 0.12
C ALA A 66 8.90 -6.69 -0.74
N ALA A 67 7.60 -6.83 -0.98
CA ALA A 67 6.82 -5.86 -1.75
C ALA A 67 5.51 -5.55 -1.02
N PRO A 68 4.89 -4.37 -1.26
CA PRO A 68 3.54 -4.10 -0.80
C PRO A 68 2.59 -5.23 -1.21
N SER A 69 1.67 -5.62 -0.32
CA SER A 69 0.72 -6.69 -0.63
C SER A 69 -0.18 -6.35 -1.81
N GLY A 70 -0.73 -7.37 -2.43
CA GLY A 70 -1.64 -7.19 -3.57
C GLY A 70 -2.85 -6.33 -3.20
N GLU A 71 -3.38 -6.50 -1.99
CA GLU A 71 -4.52 -5.72 -1.50
C GLU A 71 -4.16 -4.25 -1.25
N LEU A 72 -3.01 -3.98 -0.61
CA LEU A 72 -2.51 -2.61 -0.42
C LEU A 72 -2.32 -1.92 -1.78
N THR A 73 -1.69 -2.61 -2.72
CA THR A 73 -1.49 -2.10 -4.08
C THR A 73 -2.83 -1.81 -4.77
N ALA A 74 -3.81 -2.70 -4.66
CA ALA A 74 -5.12 -2.53 -5.28
C ALA A 74 -5.89 -1.33 -4.70
N VAL A 75 -5.81 -1.11 -3.39
CA VAL A 75 -6.39 0.06 -2.72
C VAL A 75 -5.76 1.36 -3.22
N LEU A 76 -4.44 1.42 -3.34
CA LEU A 76 -3.73 2.61 -3.82
C LEU A 76 -4.03 2.91 -5.30
N VAL A 77 -4.14 1.88 -6.13
CA VAL A 77 -4.55 2.01 -7.54
C VAL A 77 -5.97 2.57 -7.63
N GLU A 78 -6.90 2.05 -6.84
CA GLU A 78 -8.28 2.53 -6.81
C GLU A 78 -8.36 3.99 -6.30
N ALA A 79 -7.58 4.33 -5.27
CA ALA A 79 -7.50 5.71 -4.78
C ALA A 79 -7.02 6.69 -5.86
N ARG A 80 -6.04 6.31 -6.69
CA ARG A 80 -5.61 7.12 -7.85
C ARG A 80 -6.68 7.18 -8.93
N ARG A 81 -7.34 6.06 -9.23
CA ARG A 81 -8.43 5.99 -10.22
C ARG A 81 -9.61 6.91 -9.85
N LEU A 82 -9.95 6.99 -8.57
CA LEU A 82 -10.99 7.86 -8.03
C LEU A 82 -10.51 9.32 -7.82
N GLY A 83 -9.25 9.62 -8.16
CA GLY A 83 -8.62 10.93 -8.00
C GLY A 83 -8.49 11.36 -6.54
N VAL A 84 -8.47 10.41 -5.60
CA VAL A 84 -8.23 10.64 -4.16
C VAL A 84 -6.75 10.89 -3.92
N LEU A 85 -5.89 10.10 -4.59
CA LEU A 85 -4.46 10.32 -4.69
C LEU A 85 -4.11 10.81 -6.10
N SER A 86 -3.05 11.61 -6.19
CA SER A 86 -2.44 12.11 -7.43
C SER A 86 -1.24 11.27 -7.83
#